data_AF-C6HKD7-F1
#
_entry.id   AF-C6HKD7-F1
#
_cell.length_a   1.000
_cell.length_b   1.000
_cell.length_c   1.000
_cell.angle_alpha   90.00
_cell.angle_beta   90.00
_cell.angle_gamma   90.00
#
_symmetry.space_group_name_H-M   'P 1'
#
loop_
_entity.id
_entity.type
_entity.pdbx_description
1 polymer ?
#
loop_
_entity_poly.entity_id
_entity_poly.type
_entity_poly.pdbx_seq_one_letter_code
_entity_poly.pdbx_strand_id
1 'polypeptide(L)'
;MFRATAPLSMKYIGIAIDVLKNESGPGYSNTVEAAGKAIEQRVPAITQAKIQGTRPHRSSKDPFDTKEVITVSFHDDKGTRLLSIHAHDDGTWKEYFSRAGRSKSQSRSTFPATEDVTSGDNGENPGSAS
;
A
#
# COMPACT_ATOMS: atom_id res chain seq x y z
N MET A 1 4.70 -9.86 -24.25
CA MET A 1 3.79 -8.71 -24.46
C MET A 1 4.00 -7.71 -23.34
N PHE A 2 4.62 -6.57 -23.61
CA PHE A 2 4.73 -5.49 -22.63
C PHE A 2 3.35 -4.81 -22.54
N ARG A 3 2.63 -4.98 -21.43
CA ARG A 3 1.44 -4.16 -21.17
C ARG A 3 1.98 -2.75 -20.96
N ALA A 4 1.66 -1.84 -21.87
CA ALA A 4 1.89 -0.41 -21.66
C ALA A 4 1.25 -0.04 -20.31
N THR A 5 2.07 0.38 -19.34
CA THR A 5 1.60 0.94 -18.09
C THR A 5 0.77 2.17 -18.48
N ALA A 6 -0.55 2.09 -18.31
CA ALA A 6 -1.44 3.21 -18.57
C ALA A 6 -0.92 4.43 -17.78
N PRO A 7 -0.98 5.65 -18.35
CA PRO A 7 -0.51 6.84 -17.65
C PRO A 7 -1.22 6.94 -16.29
N LEU A 8 -0.40 6.92 -15.25
CA LEU A 8 -0.78 7.12 -13.85
C LEU A 8 -1.47 8.50 -13.76
N SER A 9 -2.77 8.49 -13.51
CA SER A 9 -3.72 9.61 -13.58
C SER A 9 -4.38 9.87 -12.22
N MET A 10 -3.79 9.39 -11.13
CA MET A 10 -4.32 9.61 -9.80
C MET A 10 -4.34 11.11 -9.47
N LYS A 11 -5.54 11.61 -9.14
CA LYS A 11 -5.74 13.01 -8.78
C LYS A 11 -5.36 13.27 -7.33
N TYR A 12 -4.50 14.25 -7.09
CA TYR A 12 -4.32 14.79 -5.74
C TYR A 12 -5.50 15.69 -5.37
N ILE A 13 -6.08 15.44 -4.19
CA ILE A 13 -7.20 16.19 -3.62
C ILE A 13 -6.90 16.59 -2.17
N GLY A 14 -7.68 17.53 -1.63
CA GLY A 14 -7.40 18.11 -0.32
C GLY A 14 -6.32 19.19 -0.44
N ILE A 15 -5.23 19.05 0.32
CA ILE A 15 -4.08 19.95 0.18
C ILE A 15 -3.36 19.66 -1.15
N ALA A 16 -2.99 20.72 -1.87
CA ALA A 16 -2.20 20.61 -3.09
C ALA A 16 -0.75 20.20 -2.78
N ILE A 17 -0.12 19.41 -3.65
CA ILE A 17 1.25 18.92 -3.42
C ILE A 17 2.27 20.07 -3.28
N ASP A 18 2.09 21.18 -4.01
CA ASP A 18 2.94 22.37 -3.90
C ASP A 18 2.80 23.08 -2.55
N VAL A 19 1.59 23.08 -1.98
CA VAL A 19 1.35 23.63 -0.64
C VAL A 19 2.02 22.74 0.41
N LEU A 20 1.92 21.41 0.27
CA LEU A 20 2.64 20.48 1.14
C LEU A 20 4.16 20.72 1.08
N LYS A 21 4.72 20.88 -0.12
CA LYS A 21 6.14 21.17 -0.32
C LYS A 21 6.57 22.46 0.40
N ASN A 22 5.76 23.51 0.29
CA ASN A 22 6.07 24.81 0.88
C ASN A 22 5.94 24.82 2.41
N GLU A 23 4.96 24.10 2.96
CA GLU A 23 4.68 24.13 4.40
C GLU A 23 5.43 23.05 5.20
N SER A 24 5.57 21.84 4.66
CA SER A 24 6.20 20.70 5.35
C SER A 24 7.63 20.45 4.89
N GLY A 25 8.02 20.97 3.73
CA GLY A 25 9.31 20.74 3.10
C GLY A 25 9.26 19.72 1.95
N PRO A 26 10.28 19.73 1.08
CA PRO A 26 10.30 18.94 -0.13
C PRO A 26 10.44 17.43 0.12
N GLY A 27 11.01 17.00 1.25
CA GLY A 27 11.16 15.57 1.55
C GLY A 27 9.79 14.88 1.69
N TYR A 28 8.84 15.48 2.41
CA TYR A 28 7.46 14.99 2.47
C TYR A 28 6.77 14.99 1.11
N SER A 29 6.85 16.07 0.32
CA SER A 29 6.20 16.11 -1.00
C SER A 29 6.76 15.04 -1.94
N ASN A 30 8.09 14.89 -1.98
CA ASN A 30 8.76 13.88 -2.80
C ASN A 30 8.37 12.47 -2.37
N THR A 31 8.27 12.22 -1.06
CA THR A 31 7.84 10.94 -0.52
C THR A 31 6.40 10.62 -0.88
N VAL A 32 5.49 11.60 -0.78
CA VAL A 32 4.08 11.44 -1.17
C VAL A 32 3.96 11.14 -2.67
N GLU A 33 4.71 11.83 -3.52
CA GLU A 33 4.72 11.56 -4.96
C GLU A 33 5.28 10.19 -5.30
N ALA A 34 6.39 9.79 -4.67
CA ALA A 34 7.02 8.49 -4.88
C ALA A 34 6.08 7.35 -4.43
N ALA A 35 5.49 7.47 -3.24
CA ALA A 35 4.51 6.52 -2.72
C ALA A 35 3.29 6.46 -3.64
N GLY A 36 2.77 7.62 -4.08
CA GLY A 36 1.62 7.69 -4.99
C GLY A 36 1.85 6.92 -6.28
N LYS A 37 2.99 7.12 -6.95
CA LYS A 37 3.37 6.40 -8.17
C LYS A 37 3.47 4.89 -7.92
N ALA A 38 4.12 4.47 -6.84
CA ALA A 38 4.28 3.04 -6.52
C ALA A 38 2.94 2.36 -6.20
N ILE A 39 2.08 3.04 -5.45
CA ILE A 39 0.77 2.55 -5.03
C ILE A 39 -0.18 2.44 -6.22
N GLU A 40 -0.24 3.45 -7.07
CA GLU A 40 -1.14 3.47 -8.23
C GLU A 40 -0.78 2.37 -9.25
N GLN A 41 0.50 2.07 -9.44
CA GLN A 41 0.94 0.92 -10.26
C GLN A 41 0.47 -0.43 -9.70
N ARG A 42 0.48 -0.58 -8.36
CA ARG A 42 0.14 -1.85 -7.69
C ARG A 42 -1.37 -2.02 -7.51
N VAL A 43 -2.11 -0.93 -7.32
CA VAL A 43 -3.55 -0.94 -7.02
C VAL A 43 -4.28 -0.01 -8.01
N PRO A 44 -4.58 -0.49 -9.24
CA PRO A 44 -5.20 0.32 -10.29
C PRO A 44 -6.60 0.86 -9.97
N ALA A 45 -7.24 0.37 -8.91
CA ALA A 45 -8.53 0.87 -8.43
C ALA A 45 -8.43 2.23 -7.74
N ILE A 46 -7.21 2.68 -7.39
CA ILE A 46 -6.98 3.98 -6.80
C ILE A 46 -7.00 5.04 -7.89
N THR A 47 -7.82 6.06 -7.70
CA THR A 47 -7.94 7.20 -8.64
C THR A 47 -7.68 8.54 -7.94
N GLN A 48 -7.64 8.56 -6.61
CA GLN A 48 -7.45 9.78 -5.83
C GLN A 48 -6.48 9.58 -4.66
N ALA A 49 -5.60 10.55 -4.44
CA ALA A 49 -4.77 10.69 -3.23
C ALA A 49 -5.16 11.96 -2.48
N LYS A 50 -5.61 11.82 -1.23
CA LYS A 50 -6.02 12.92 -0.36
C LYS A 50 -4.96 13.20 0.68
N ILE A 51 -4.28 14.34 0.57
CA ILE A 51 -3.37 14.84 1.59
C ILE A 51 -4.21 15.46 2.71
N GLN A 52 -4.08 14.95 3.93
CA GLN A 52 -5.01 15.26 5.03
C GLN A 52 -4.62 16.52 5.82
N GLY A 53 -3.41 17.02 5.64
CA GLY A 53 -2.88 18.22 6.28
C GLY A 53 -1.39 18.40 5.99
N THR A 54 -0.85 19.55 6.39
CA THR A 54 0.53 19.96 6.14
C THR A 54 1.41 19.95 7.38
N ARG A 55 0.85 19.76 8.57
CA ARG A 55 1.65 19.71 9.80
C ARG A 55 2.14 18.27 10.04
N PRO A 56 3.47 18.01 10.02
CA PRO A 56 4.00 16.74 10.46
C PRO A 56 3.58 16.47 11.92
N HIS A 57 3.32 15.20 12.21
CA HIS A 57 2.90 14.77 13.54
C HIS A 57 3.32 13.33 13.80
N ARG A 58 3.29 12.89 15.06
CA ARG A 58 3.52 11.49 15.40
C ARG A 58 2.38 10.60 14.93
N SER A 59 2.74 9.43 14.43
CA SER A 59 1.80 8.39 14.04
C SER A 59 1.03 7.87 15.25
N SER A 60 -0.31 7.95 15.23
CA SER A 60 -1.16 7.28 16.22
C SER A 60 -1.35 5.79 15.94
N LYS A 61 -1.06 5.34 14.72
CA LYS A 61 -1.18 3.93 14.30
C LYS A 61 0.07 3.11 14.60
N ASP A 62 1.21 3.78 14.71
CA ASP A 62 2.49 3.17 15.03
C ASP A 62 3.20 4.05 16.06
N PRO A 63 2.95 3.82 17.36
CA PRO A 63 3.51 4.65 18.42
C PRO A 63 5.03 4.45 18.59
N PHE A 64 5.60 3.40 17.99
CA PHE A 64 7.04 3.14 18.02
C PHE A 64 7.79 3.82 16.87
N ASP A 65 7.06 4.36 15.89
CA ASP A 65 7.66 5.21 14.88
C ASP A 65 8.04 6.56 15.49
N THR A 66 9.34 6.82 15.55
CA THR A 66 9.88 8.07 16.10
C THR A 66 9.86 9.21 15.08
N LYS A 67 9.60 8.91 13.80
CA LYS A 67 9.57 9.92 12.74
C LYS A 67 8.21 10.60 12.68
N GLU A 68 8.24 11.87 12.29
CA GLU A 68 7.01 12.60 12.00
C GLU A 68 6.46 12.21 10.63
N VAL A 69 5.14 12.27 10.51
CA VAL A 69 4.41 11.78 9.34
C VAL A 69 3.47 12.83 8.78
N ILE A 70 3.28 12.77 7.47
CA ILE A 70 2.10 13.31 6.79
C ILE A 70 1.19 12.15 6.41
N THR A 71 -0.10 12.28 6.74
CA THR A 71 -1.09 11.26 6.40
C THR A 71 -1.68 11.54 5.03
N VAL A 72 -1.61 10.56 4.13
CA VAL A 72 -2.27 10.60 2.81
C VAL A 72 -3.19 9.40 2.69
N SER A 73 -4.45 9.63 2.32
CA SER A 73 -5.41 8.54 2.08
C SER A 73 -5.68 8.35 0.60
N PHE A 74 -5.77 7.11 0.16
CA PHE A 74 -5.97 6.74 -1.24
C PHE A 74 -7.35 6.14 -1.43
N HIS A 75 -8.05 6.61 -2.46
CA HIS A 75 -9.47 6.34 -2.68
C HIS A 75 -9.73 5.86 -4.11
N ASP A 76 -10.80 5.10 -4.27
CA ASP A 76 -11.38 4.82 -5.58
C ASP A 76 -12.19 6.02 -6.11
N ASP A 77 -12.73 5.88 -7.32
CA ASP A 77 -13.56 6.88 -7.99
C ASP A 77 -14.84 7.24 -7.23
N LYS A 78 -15.32 6.34 -6.37
CA LYS A 78 -16.49 6.52 -5.50
C LYS A 78 -16.13 7.19 -4.16
N GLY A 79 -14.86 7.52 -3.94
CA GLY A 79 -14.37 8.08 -2.69
C GLY A 79 -14.19 7.05 -1.57
N THR A 80 -14.28 5.75 -1.85
CA THR A 80 -14.02 4.69 -0.87
C THR A 80 -12.53 4.63 -0.59
N ARG A 81 -12.14 4.81 0.68
CA ARG A 81 -10.73 4.68 1.07
C ARG A 81 -10.28 3.24 0.92
N LEU A 82 -9.27 2.99 0.10
CA LEU A 82 -8.64 1.67 -0.07
C LEU A 82 -7.44 1.51 0.85
N LEU A 83 -6.59 2.52 0.99
CA LEU A 83 -5.49 2.52 1.96
C LEU A 83 -5.15 3.93 2.41
N SER A 84 -4.27 4.04 3.40
CA SER A 84 -3.61 5.29 3.77
C SER A 84 -2.13 5.05 3.98
N ILE A 85 -1.30 6.05 3.74
CA ILE A 85 0.10 6.04 4.14
C ILE A 85 0.38 7.05 5.22
N HIS A 86 1.43 6.77 5.98
CA HIS A 86 2.17 7.74 6.76
C HIS A 86 3.51 7.95 6.04
N ALA A 87 3.70 9.13 5.44
CA ALA A 87 4.90 9.50 4.70
C ALA A 87 5.87 10.25 5.62
N HIS A 88 7.13 9.82 5.64
CA HIS A 88 8.22 10.50 6.34
C HIS A 88 8.92 11.50 5.41
N ASP A 89 9.70 12.41 5.98
CA ASP A 89 10.49 13.36 5.19
C ASP A 89 11.65 12.70 4.42
N ASP A 90 12.08 11.51 4.85
CA ASP A 90 13.30 10.84 4.37
C ASP A 90 13.11 9.91 3.17
N GLY A 91 11.94 9.95 2.51
CA GLY A 91 11.63 9.07 1.38
C GLY A 91 10.94 7.76 1.77
N THR A 92 10.80 7.45 3.06
CA THR A 92 10.14 6.22 3.52
C THR A 92 8.66 6.44 3.85
N TRP A 93 7.82 5.41 3.67
CA TRP A 93 6.42 5.46 4.08
C TRP A 93 5.94 4.11 4.60
N LYS A 94 4.90 4.14 5.44
CA LYS A 94 4.18 2.96 5.92
C LYS A 94 2.76 2.95 5.39
N GLU A 95 2.26 1.78 5.02
CA GLU A 95 0.94 1.62 4.42
C GLU A 95 -0.04 0.93 5.37
N TYR A 96 -1.30 1.38 5.34
CA TYR A 96 -2.38 0.83 6.16
C TYR A 96 -3.61 0.63 5.30
N PHE A 97 -3.89 -0.64 4.96
CA PHE A 97 -5.05 -0.99 4.14
C PHE A 97 -6.35 -0.87 4.93
N SER A 98 -7.38 -0.35 4.27
CA SER A 98 -8.75 -0.43 4.77
C SER A 98 -9.31 -1.85 4.59
N ARG A 99 -10.51 -2.09 5.13
CA ARG A 99 -11.25 -3.34 4.85
C ARG A 99 -11.52 -3.50 3.34
N ALA A 100 -11.96 -2.44 2.68
CA ALA A 100 -12.20 -2.42 1.24
C ALA A 100 -10.90 -2.63 0.44
N GLY A 101 -9.81 -2.00 0.87
CA GLY A 101 -8.50 -2.17 0.22
C GLY A 101 -7.99 -3.61 0.28
N ARG A 102 -8.11 -4.29 1.42
CA ARG A 102 -7.70 -5.70 1.55
C ARG A 102 -8.44 -6.62 0.60
N SER A 103 -9.75 -6.43 0.46
CA SER A 103 -10.57 -7.17 -0.51
C SER A 103 -10.10 -6.97 -1.96
N LYS A 104 -9.73 -5.74 -2.32
CA LYS A 104 -9.29 -5.38 -3.68
C LYS A 104 -7.82 -5.75 -3.96
N SER A 105 -6.98 -5.83 -2.93
CA SER A 105 -5.59 -6.28 -3.08
C SER A 105 -5.48 -7.80 -3.19
N GLN A 106 -6.33 -8.54 -2.44
CA GLN A 106 -6.36 -10.01 -2.47
C GLN A 106 -6.99 -10.58 -3.74
N SER A 107 -7.80 -9.81 -4.47
CA SER A 107 -8.37 -10.27 -5.75
C SER A 107 -7.33 -10.43 -6.88
N ARG A 108 -6.03 -10.20 -6.60
CA ARG A 108 -4.92 -10.47 -7.51
C ARG A 108 -4.13 -11.74 -7.13
N SER A 109 -4.57 -12.47 -6.10
CA SER A 109 -3.98 -13.72 -5.63
C SER A 109 -4.96 -14.89 -5.82
N THR A 110 -5.51 -15.09 -7.03
CA THR A 110 -6.07 -16.39 -7.41
C THR A 110 -4.92 -17.31 -7.85
N PHE A 111 -4.23 -17.89 -6.87
CA PHE A 111 -3.71 -19.24 -7.06
C PHE A 111 -4.88 -20.20 -6.83
N PRO A 112 -5.08 -21.24 -7.66
CA PRO A 112 -6.13 -22.22 -7.42
C PRO A 112 -5.93 -22.84 -6.03
N ALA A 113 -7.04 -23.00 -5.32
CA ALA A 113 -7.09 -23.78 -4.10
C ALA A 113 -6.39 -25.12 -4.35
N THR A 114 -5.43 -25.42 -3.49
CA THR A 114 -4.65 -26.66 -3.45
C THR A 114 -5.55 -27.86 -3.73
N GLU A 115 -5.22 -28.60 -4.77
CA GLU A 115 -5.79 -29.91 -5.03
C GLU A 115 -5.48 -30.81 -3.82
N ASP A 116 -6.56 -31.35 -3.30
CA ASP A 116 -6.61 -32.48 -2.39
C ASP A 116 -5.77 -33.62 -2.97
N VAL A 117 -4.61 -33.89 -2.37
CA VAL A 117 -3.91 -35.16 -2.56
C VAL A 117 -4.17 -36.01 -1.32
N THR A 118 -5.34 -36.64 -1.31
CA THR A 118 -5.44 -37.97 -0.73
C THR A 118 -4.53 -38.90 -1.53
N SER A 119 -3.45 -39.37 -0.90
CA SER A 119 -2.78 -40.59 -1.32
C SER A 119 -2.48 -41.36 -0.04
N GLY A 120 -3.35 -42.32 0.23
CA GLY A 120 -3.15 -43.32 1.26
C GLY A 120 -2.03 -44.29 0.88
N ASP A 121 -1.49 -44.86 1.94
CA ASP A 121 -1.03 -46.24 2.04
C ASP A 121 0.00 -46.73 1.01
N ASN A 122 1.24 -46.93 1.47
CA ASN A 122 1.86 -48.26 1.43
C ASN A 122 3.05 -48.30 2.38
N GLY A 123 3.07 -49.37 3.18
CA GLY A 123 4.00 -49.59 4.27
C GLY A 123 5.40 -50.07 3.88
N GLU A 124 6.03 -50.64 4.89
CA GLU A 124 7.33 -51.33 4.93
C GLU A 124 8.56 -50.46 5.24
N ASN A 125 8.84 -50.44 6.54
CA ASN A 125 10.11 -50.11 7.16
C ASN A 125 10.88 -51.43 7.42
N PRO A 126 11.99 -51.72 6.70
CA PRO A 126 13.00 -52.63 7.22
C PRO A 126 14.10 -51.82 7.90
N GLY A 127 14.23 -52.02 9.20
CA GLY A 127 15.18 -51.31 10.04
C GLY A 127 16.64 -51.67 9.80
N SER A 128 17.51 -51.01 10.56
CA SER A 128 18.57 -51.66 11.34
C SER A 128 19.13 -50.63 12.31
N ALA A 129 19.02 -50.95 13.59
CA ALA A 129 19.73 -50.33 14.68
C ALA A 129 20.81 -51.31 15.15
N SER A 130 21.95 -50.73 15.52
CA SER A 130 23.09 -51.33 16.26
C SER A 130 24.09 -52.16 15.47
#